data_AF-A0AAN5HZ25-F1
#
_entry.id   AF-A0AAN5HZ25-F1
#
_cell.length_a   1.000
_cell.length_b   1.000
_cell.length_c   1.000
_cell.angle_alpha   90.00
_cell.angle_beta   90.00
_cell.angle_gamma   90.00
#
_symmetry.space_group_name_H-M   'P 1'
#
loop_
_entity.id
_entity.type
_entity.pdbx_description
1 polymer ?
#
loop_
_entity_poly.entity_id
_entity_poly.type
_entity_poly.pdbx_seq_one_letter_code
_entity_poly.pdbx_strand_id
1 'polypeptide(L)'
;LLSLLREKSNNMSEMTKTSHESLAKALTIHAILPIYVCSIMTIFAVAQLYFEIHSLLVESFEYEVAVLPTLIHPCLTLYFVRPYRM
;
A
#
# COMPACT_ATOMS: atom_id res chain seq x y z
N LEU A 1 -18.51 17.47 -11.05
CA LEU A 1 -17.93 16.33 -10.29
C LEU A 1 -17.35 16.77 -8.94
N LEU A 2 -16.42 17.74 -8.91
CA LEU A 2 -15.90 18.34 -7.66
C LEU A 2 -16.97 19.05 -6.82
N SER A 3 -17.94 19.73 -7.43
CA SER A 3 -19.06 20.38 -6.74
C SER A 3 -20.00 19.39 -6.06
N LEU A 4 -20.29 18.25 -6.70
CA LEU A 4 -21.13 17.18 -6.17
C LEU A 4 -20.47 16.45 -4.98
N LEU A 5 -19.15 16.28 -5.03
CA LEU A 5 -18.38 15.72 -3.90
C LEU A 5 -18.35 16.68 -2.71
N ARG A 6 -18.28 18.00 -2.97
CA ARG A 6 -18.30 19.03 -1.94
C ARG A 6 -19.64 19.13 -1.21
N GLU A 7 -20.74 19.00 -1.93
CA GLU A 7 -22.10 19.03 -1.37
C GLU A 7 -22.39 17.78 -0.53
N LYS A 8 -21.98 16.60 -1.00
CA LYS A 8 -22.12 15.34 -0.25
C LYS A 8 -21.26 15.29 1.02
N SER A 9 -20.08 15.91 0.99
CA SER A 9 -19.20 16.09 2.16
C SER A 9 -19.84 16.95 3.26
N ASN A 10 -20.63 17.96 2.87
CA ASN A 10 -21.31 18.85 3.82
C ASN A 10 -22.53 18.20 4.52
N ASN A 11 -23.08 17.13 3.94
CA ASN A 11 -24.24 16.38 4.46
C ASN A 11 -23.85 15.09 5.21
N MET A 12 -22.56 14.79 5.37
CA MET A 12 -22.10 13.60 6.07
C MET A 12 -21.80 13.92 7.54
N SER A 13 -22.42 13.18 8.46
CA SER A 13 -22.11 13.17 9.89
C SER A 13 -20.61 13.02 10.13
N GLU A 14 -20.08 13.66 11.18
CA GLU A 14 -18.66 13.57 11.58
C GLU A 14 -18.15 12.12 11.68
N MET A 15 -19.04 11.16 11.96
CA MET A 15 -18.74 9.73 12.02
C MET A 15 -18.44 9.11 10.65
N THR A 16 -19.05 9.59 9.56
CA THR A 16 -18.79 9.11 8.20
C THR A 16 -17.57 9.81 7.59
N LYS A 17 -17.28 11.05 8.00
CA LYS A 17 -16.10 11.82 7.58
C LYS A 17 -14.79 11.18 8.09
N THR A 18 -14.78 10.78 9.36
CA THR A 18 -13.65 10.05 9.97
C THR A 18 -13.43 8.66 9.35
N SER A 19 -14.52 7.95 9.03
CA SER A 19 -14.44 6.67 8.32
C SER A 19 -13.88 6.82 6.90
N HIS A 20 -14.27 7.87 6.18
CA HIS A 20 -13.74 8.18 4.85
C HIS A 20 -12.26 8.58 4.88
N GLU A 21 -11.82 9.36 5.87
CA GLU A 21 -10.43 9.78 6.01
C GLU A 21 -9.52 8.59 6.34
N SER A 22 -10.01 7.68 7.18
CA SER A 22 -9.39 6.39 7.40
C SER A 22 -9.27 5.67 6.05
N LEU A 23 -10.37 5.44 5.35
CA LEU A 23 -10.36 4.62 4.13
C LEU A 23 -9.45 5.21 3.05
N ALA A 24 -9.39 6.54 2.94
CA ALA A 24 -8.43 7.24 2.11
C ALA A 24 -6.97 6.97 2.52
N LYS A 25 -6.64 7.02 3.82
CA LYS A 25 -5.31 6.64 4.33
C LYS A 25 -4.94 5.20 3.98
N ALA A 26 -5.85 4.24 4.19
CA ALA A 26 -5.64 2.84 3.79
C ALA A 26 -5.35 2.74 2.29
N LEU A 27 -6.19 3.37 1.47
CA LEU A 27 -6.08 3.32 0.02
C LEU A 27 -4.75 3.94 -0.45
N THR A 28 -4.31 5.04 0.17
CA THR A 28 -3.01 5.64 -0.16
C THR A 28 -1.85 4.71 0.19
N ILE A 29 -1.90 4.01 1.33
CA ILE A 29 -0.86 3.03 1.70
C ILE A 29 -0.89 1.84 0.72
N HIS A 30 -2.08 1.32 0.41
CA HIS A 30 -2.26 0.25 -0.58
C HIS A 30 -1.84 0.65 -2.00
N ALA A 31 -1.94 1.92 -2.37
CA ALA A 31 -1.53 2.41 -3.69
C ALA A 31 -0.01 2.64 -3.79
N ILE A 32 0.64 3.09 -2.71
CA ILE A 32 2.08 3.31 -2.65
C ILE A 32 2.85 1.99 -2.62
N LEU A 33 2.32 0.97 -1.96
CA LEU A 33 2.94 -0.36 -1.83
C LEU A 33 3.33 -1.02 -3.17
N PRO A 34 2.42 -1.20 -4.15
CA PRO A 34 2.75 -1.81 -5.43
C PRO A 34 3.70 -0.94 -6.24
N ILE A 35 3.61 0.39 -6.14
CA ILE A 35 4.54 1.31 -6.81
C ILE A 35 5.97 1.09 -6.28
N TYR A 36 6.11 1.01 -4.96
CA TYR A 36 7.38 0.74 -4.30
C TYR A 36 7.97 -0.62 -4.72
N VAL A 37 7.16 -1.68 -4.65
CA VAL A 37 7.59 -3.04 -5.02
C VAL A 37 7.99 -3.11 -6.48
N CYS A 38 7.16 -2.60 -7.40
CA CYS A 38 7.47 -2.60 -8.82
C CYS A 38 8.75 -1.83 -9.13
N SER A 39 8.98 -0.68 -8.46
CA SER A 39 10.22 0.08 -8.65
C SER A 39 11.46 -0.72 -8.26
N ILE A 40 11.43 -1.41 -7.12
CA ILE A 40 12.56 -2.20 -6.62
C ILE A 40 12.80 -3.44 -7.50
N MET A 41 11.74 -4.17 -7.85
CA MET A 41 11.82 -5.32 -8.76
C MET A 41 12.40 -4.91 -10.12
N THR A 42 12.03 -3.75 -10.64
CA THR A 42 12.59 -3.24 -11.90
C THR A 42 14.09 -2.95 -11.77
N ILE A 43 14.53 -2.35 -10.66
CA ILE A 43 15.95 -2.11 -10.40
C ILE A 43 16.73 -3.42 -10.32
N PHE A 44 16.20 -4.42 -9.61
CA PHE A 44 16.81 -5.75 -9.51
C PHE A 44 16.87 -6.46 -10.85
N ALA A 45 15.79 -6.43 -11.63
CA ALA A 45 15.76 -6.99 -12.97
C ALA A 45 16.80 -6.33 -13.90
N VAL A 46 16.94 -5.00 -13.83
CA VAL A 46 17.97 -4.28 -14.60
C VAL A 46 19.38 -4.68 -14.12
N ALA A 47 19.60 -4.77 -12.80
CA ALA A 47 20.88 -5.17 -12.25
C ALA A 47 21.28 -6.61 -12.67
N GLN A 48 20.33 -7.54 -12.68
CA GLN A 48 20.58 -8.93 -13.08
C GLN A 48 20.79 -9.06 -14.59
N LEU A 49 19.97 -8.39 -15.41
CA LEU A 49 19.99 -8.54 -16.88
C LEU A 49 21.13 -7.75 -17.55
N TYR A 50 21.46 -6.56 -17.05
CA TYR A 50 22.46 -5.69 -17.69
C TYR A 50 23.84 -5.75 -17.05
N PHE A 51 23.93 -6.06 -15.75
CA PHE A 51 25.20 -6.10 -15.02
C PHE A 51 25.64 -7.53 -14.67
N GLU A 52 24.85 -8.56 -15.06
CA GLU A 52 25.12 -9.98 -14.78
C GLU A 52 25.39 -10.28 -13.30
N ILE A 53 24.82 -9.47 -12.39
CA ILE A 53 24.99 -9.63 -10.96
C ILE A 53 24.05 -10.75 -10.51
N HIS A 54 24.57 -11.98 -10.46
CA HIS A 54 23.87 -13.16 -9.96
C HIS A 54 24.43 -13.57 -8.60
N SER A 55 24.15 -12.74 -7.59
CA SER A 55 24.53 -13.03 -6.21
C SER A 55 23.34 -13.58 -5.43
N LEU A 56 23.59 -14.63 -4.65
CA LEU A 56 22.59 -15.25 -3.76
C LEU A 56 21.95 -14.22 -2.80
N LEU A 57 22.71 -13.21 -2.38
CA LEU A 57 22.21 -12.15 -1.52
C LEU A 57 21.15 -11.27 -2.20
N VAL A 58 21.33 -11.00 -3.50
CA VAL A 58 20.41 -10.17 -4.28
C VAL A 58 19.09 -10.90 -4.48
N GLU A 59 19.16 -12.18 -4.84
CA GLU A 59 17.98 -13.02 -5.02
C GLU A 59 17.20 -13.19 -3.71
N SER A 60 17.90 -13.46 -2.58
CA SER A 60 17.26 -13.55 -1.27
C SER A 60 16.55 -12.26 -0.88
N PHE A 61 17.15 -11.11 -1.16
CA PHE A 61 16.56 -9.80 -0.86
C PHE A 61 15.34 -9.50 -1.74
N GLU A 62 15.38 -9.91 -3.01
CA GLU A 62 14.25 -9.79 -3.94
C GLU A 62 13.03 -10.58 -3.42
N TYR A 63 13.24 -11.81 -2.95
CA TYR A 63 12.17 -12.61 -2.33
C TYR A 63 11.60 -11.95 -1.07
N GLU A 64 12.44 -11.40 -0.19
CA GLU A 64 11.95 -10.70 1.01
C GLU A 64 11.09 -9.48 0.67
N VAL A 65 11.52 -8.68 -0.32
CA VAL A 65 10.76 -7.51 -0.79
C VAL A 65 9.43 -7.91 -1.43
N ALA A 66 9.39 -9.05 -2.14
CA ALA A 66 8.15 -9.56 -2.74
C ALA A 66 7.12 -10.03 -1.69
N VAL A 67 7.56 -10.44 -0.49
CA VAL A 67 6.67 -10.94 0.58
C VAL A 67 6.11 -9.81 1.46
N LEU A 68 6.82 -8.68 1.58
CA LEU A 68 6.40 -7.51 2.37
C LEU A 68 4.95 -7.03 2.11
N PRO A 69 4.45 -6.92 0.86
CA PRO A 69 3.09 -6.47 0.57
C PRO A 69 2.00 -7.39 1.12
N THR A 70 2.29 -8.69 1.13
CA THR A 70 1.42 -9.74 1.65
C THR A 70 1.33 -9.67 3.16
N LEU A 71 2.41 -9.25 3.84
CA LEU A 71 2.43 -9.05 5.29
C LEU A 71 1.75 -7.74 5.72
N ILE A 72 1.80 -6.72 4.87
CA ILE A 72 1.20 -5.40 5.15
C ILE A 72 -0.33 -5.43 5.00
N HIS A 73 -0.88 -6.29 4.12
CA HIS A 73 -2.32 -6.50 3.94
C HIS A 73 -3.08 -6.85 5.24
N PRO A 74 -2.68 -7.87 6.03
CA PRO A 74 -3.35 -8.20 7.29
C PRO A 74 -3.15 -7.11 8.36
N CYS A 75 -2.02 -6.42 8.40
CA CYS A 75 -1.81 -5.28 9.30
C CYS A 75 -2.77 -4.13 9.00
N LEU A 76 -2.98 -3.79 7.73
CA LEU A 76 -3.95 -2.79 7.30
C LEU A 76 -5.38 -3.23 7.59
N THR A 77 -5.68 -4.52 7.36
CA THR A 77 -6.97 -5.11 7.70
C THR A 77 -7.25 -5.01 9.21
N LEU A 78 -6.28 -5.35 10.06
CA LEU A 78 -6.41 -5.21 11.52
C LEU A 78 -6.54 -3.74 11.97
N TYR A 79 -5.88 -2.79 11.29
CA TYR A 79 -5.99 -1.36 11.60
C TYR A 79 -7.36 -0.78 11.20
N PHE A 80 -7.95 -1.26 10.11
CA PHE A 80 -9.21 -0.76 9.56
C PHE A 80 -10.46 -1.45 10.10
N VAL A 81 -10.36 -2.74 10.42
CA VAL A 81 -11.49 -3.53 10.89
C VAL A 81 -11.70 -3.21 12.37
N ARG A 82 -12.76 -2.45 12.64
CA ARG A 82 -13.09 -1.82 13.92
C ARG A 82 -13.59 -2.72 15.08
N PRO A 83 -13.82 -4.05 15.00
CA PRO A 83 -14.22 -4.81 16.19
C PRO A 83 -13.04 -5.15 17.12
N TYR A 84 -11.80 -4.80 16.77
CA TYR A 84 -10.60 -5.15 17.57
C TYR A 84 -9.96 -4.00 18.35
N ARG A 85 -10.66 -2.86 18.48
CA ARG A 85 -10.31 -1.80 19.42
C ARG A 85 -11.00 -2.11 20.76
N MET A 86 -10.30 -2.81 21.66
CA MET A 86 -10.60 -2.72 23.10
C MET A 86 -10.14 -1.37 23.63
#